data_AF-A0A6I0FA03-F1
#
_entry.id   AF-A0A6I0FA03-F1
#
_cell.length_a   1.000
_cell.length_b   1.000
_cell.length_c   1.000
_cell.angle_alpha   90.00
_cell.angle_beta   90.00
_cell.angle_gamma   90.00
#
_symmetry.space_group_name_H-M   'P 1'
#
loop_
_entity.id
_entity.type
_entity.pdbx_description
1 polymer ?
#
loop_
_entity_poly.entity_id
_entity_poly.type
_entity_poly.pdbx_seq_one_letter_code
_entity_poly.pdbx_strand_id
1 'polypeptide(L)'
;MEKISDFIENIFSVSYTKQTRGKTFFALVLAVIGVFMLPIFFKIEDYNYAKYKEEYSLAEEIVNEYYSQSNTYPIGGPIEWDKEKKLYKFFKEGNLNMNRRLYYINADLVPEIKDFKHKYLVDIDKGTLYTQKSVAYRFRRWHFALLE
;
A
#
# COMPACT_ATOMS: atom_id res chain seq x y z
N MET A 1 -35.10 44.18 7.83
CA MET A 1 -34.03 43.55 8.63
C MET A 1 -34.42 42.17 9.15
N GLU A 2 -35.65 41.68 8.91
CA GLU A 2 -36.12 40.36 9.37
C GLU A 2 -35.75 39.18 8.44
N LYS A 3 -35.56 39.42 7.13
CA LYS A 3 -35.25 38.31 6.19
C LYS A 3 -33.89 37.64 6.38
N ILE A 4 -32.96 38.30 7.06
CA ILE A 4 -31.59 37.79 7.28
C ILE A 4 -31.52 36.98 8.58
N SER A 5 -32.29 37.34 9.62
CA SER A 5 -32.35 36.56 10.85
C SER A 5 -32.96 35.18 10.60
N ASP A 6 -34.03 35.10 9.80
CA ASP A 6 -34.70 33.83 9.47
C ASP A 6 -33.81 32.86 8.69
N PHE A 7 -32.86 33.39 7.91
CA PHE A 7 -31.91 32.58 7.15
C PHE A 7 -30.81 32.02 8.06
N ILE A 8 -30.35 32.81 9.03
CA ILE A 8 -29.36 32.38 10.03
C ILE A 8 -29.97 31.39 11.02
N GLU A 9 -31.22 31.58 11.45
CA GLU A 9 -31.93 30.62 12.31
C GLU A 9 -32.17 29.28 11.60
N ASN A 10 -32.45 29.28 10.28
CA ASN A 10 -32.59 28.03 9.52
C ASN A 10 -31.27 27.28 9.34
N ILE A 11 -30.13 27.98 9.23
CA ILE A 11 -28.79 27.35 9.09
C ILE A 11 -28.40 26.57 10.34
N PHE A 12 -28.85 27.02 11.52
CA PHE A 12 -28.61 26.32 12.80
C PHE A 12 -29.76 25.40 13.24
N SER A 13 -30.85 25.35 12.48
CA SER A 13 -31.91 24.38 12.71
C SER A 13 -31.45 23.01 12.21
N VAL A 14 -31.04 22.14 13.13
CA VAL A 14 -30.92 20.70 12.84
C VAL A 14 -32.33 20.16 12.67
N SER A 15 -32.88 20.33 11.47
CA SER A 15 -34.17 19.71 11.14
C SER A 15 -33.98 18.21 11.15
N TYR A 16 -34.71 17.53 12.04
CA TYR A 16 -34.81 16.07 12.01
C TYR A 16 -35.48 15.69 10.69
N THR A 17 -34.68 15.32 9.69
CA THR A 17 -35.21 14.85 8.42
C THR A 17 -35.87 13.51 8.72
N LYS A 18 -37.21 13.47 8.82
CA LYS A 18 -37.98 12.25 9.07
C LYS A 18 -37.41 11.12 8.21
N GLN A 19 -36.97 10.04 8.86
CA GLN A 19 -36.63 8.79 8.18
C GLN A 19 -37.90 8.31 7.47
N THR A 20 -37.96 8.53 6.16
CA THR A 20 -39.05 8.01 5.33
C THR A 20 -38.75 6.56 4.97
N ARG A 21 -39.81 5.74 4.84
CA ARG A 21 -39.68 4.32 4.45
C ARG A 21 -38.81 4.12 3.21
N GLY A 22 -38.85 5.06 2.26
CA GLY A 22 -37.97 5.06 1.07
C GLY A 22 -36.48 5.27 1.39
N LYS A 23 -36.12 6.15 2.33
CA LYS A 23 -34.73 6.33 2.78
C LYS A 23 -34.21 5.09 3.51
N THR A 24 -35.05 4.47 4.33
CA THR A 24 -34.72 3.19 5.01
C THR A 24 -34.54 2.05 4.02
N PHE A 25 -35.42 1.95 3.02
CA PHE A 25 -35.29 0.96 1.94
C PHE A 25 -34.02 1.16 1.12
N PHE A 26 -33.70 2.41 0.74
CA PHE A 26 -32.48 2.71 0.02
C PHE A 26 -31.22 2.38 0.84
N ALA A 27 -31.21 2.68 2.13
CA ALA A 27 -30.12 2.30 3.03
C ALA A 27 -29.98 0.77 3.14
N LEU A 28 -31.09 0.03 3.18
CA LEU A 28 -31.09 -1.44 3.16
C LEU A 28 -30.50 -1.97 1.85
N VAL A 29 -30.90 -1.43 0.70
CA VAL A 29 -30.35 -1.81 -0.61
C VAL A 29 -28.84 -1.54 -0.67
N LEU A 30 -28.38 -0.38 -0.19
CA LEU A 30 -26.95 -0.07 -0.12
C LEU A 30 -26.20 -1.02 0.82
N ALA A 31 -26.78 -1.39 1.97
CA ALA A 31 -26.18 -2.34 2.89
C ALA A 31 -26.03 -3.73 2.24
N VAL A 32 -27.08 -4.18 1.54
CA VAL A 32 -27.07 -5.46 0.79
C VAL A 32 -26.01 -5.43 -0.30
N ILE A 33 -25.97 -4.37 -1.12
CA ILE A 33 -24.92 -4.19 -2.15
C ILE A 33 -23.53 -4.20 -1.50
N GLY A 34 -23.34 -3.48 -0.39
CA GLY A 34 -22.08 -3.45 0.34
C GLY A 34 -21.61 -4.85 0.76
N VAL A 35 -22.51 -5.67 1.31
CA VAL A 35 -22.20 -7.05 1.71
C VAL A 35 -21.82 -7.91 0.50
N PHE A 36 -22.53 -7.80 -0.62
CA PHE A 36 -22.22 -8.56 -1.85
C PHE A 36 -20.95 -8.07 -2.58
N MET A 37 -20.56 -6.81 -2.39
CA MET A 37 -19.33 -6.25 -2.97
C MET A 37 -18.07 -6.70 -2.23
N LEU A 38 -18.16 -7.08 -0.95
CA LEU A 38 -17.00 -7.51 -0.16
C LEU A 38 -16.28 -8.74 -0.75
N PRO A 39 -16.96 -9.85 -1.13
CA PRO A 39 -16.30 -10.97 -1.80
C PRO A 39 -15.60 -10.59 -3.11
N ILE A 40 -16.21 -9.69 -3.90
CA ILE A 40 -15.63 -9.22 -5.16
C ILE A 40 -14.37 -8.40 -4.87
N PHE A 41 -14.44 -7.50 -3.89
CA PHE A 41 -13.31 -6.72 -3.44
C PHE A 41 -12.13 -7.60 -3.00
N PHE A 42 -12.38 -8.62 -2.16
CA PHE A 42 -11.31 -9.54 -1.73
C PHE A 42 -10.72 -10.35 -2.88
N LYS A 43 -11.54 -10.81 -3.84
CA LYS A 43 -11.02 -11.49 -5.04
C LYS A 43 -10.08 -10.60 -5.85
N ILE A 44 -10.40 -9.31 -5.97
CA ILE A 44 -9.55 -8.33 -6.66
C ILE A 44 -8.25 -8.10 -5.87
N GLU A 45 -8.33 -7.96 -4.54
CA GLU A 45 -7.13 -7.88 -3.70
C GLU A 45 -6.25 -9.13 -3.82
N ASP A 46 -6.84 -10.33 -3.74
CA ASP A 46 -6.12 -11.61 -3.87
C ASP A 46 -5.39 -11.69 -5.22
N TYR A 47 -6.05 -11.30 -6.33
CA TYR A 47 -5.44 -11.29 -7.66
C TYR A 47 -4.27 -10.30 -7.77
N ASN A 48 -4.46 -9.07 -7.28
CA ASN A 48 -3.40 -8.05 -7.32
C ASN A 48 -2.22 -8.44 -6.43
N TYR A 49 -2.49 -9.03 -5.27
CA TYR A 49 -1.46 -9.52 -4.36
C TYR A 49 -0.68 -10.69 -4.95
N ALA A 50 -1.36 -11.64 -5.62
CA ALA A 50 -0.69 -12.76 -6.30
C ALA A 50 0.27 -12.27 -7.38
N LYS A 51 -0.17 -11.35 -8.25
CA LYS A 51 0.69 -10.74 -9.27
C LYS A 51 1.88 -10.00 -8.67
N TYR A 52 1.63 -9.25 -7.60
CA TYR A 52 2.71 -8.56 -6.90
C TYR A 52 3.71 -9.55 -6.30
N LYS A 53 3.23 -10.66 -5.71
CA LYS A 53 4.09 -11.69 -5.10
C LYS A 53 4.96 -12.35 -6.15
N GLU A 54 4.39 -12.65 -7.33
CA GLU A 54 5.13 -13.18 -8.48
C GLU A 54 6.23 -12.22 -8.94
N GLU A 55 5.93 -10.94 -9.14
CA GLU A 55 6.92 -9.92 -9.51
C GLU A 55 8.02 -9.79 -8.44
N TYR A 56 7.66 -9.82 -7.15
CA TYR A 56 8.61 -9.78 -6.04
C TYR A 56 9.53 -11.01 -6.04
N SER A 57 8.99 -12.22 -6.20
CA SER A 57 9.78 -13.44 -6.25
C SER A 57 10.78 -13.44 -7.41
N LEU A 58 10.37 -12.93 -8.57
CA LEU A 58 11.25 -12.75 -9.71
C LEU A 58 12.37 -11.72 -9.41
N ALA A 59 12.03 -10.60 -8.79
CA ALA A 59 13.02 -9.59 -8.39
C ALA A 59 14.04 -10.15 -7.40
N GLU A 60 13.58 -10.92 -6.42
CA GLU A 60 14.42 -11.58 -5.42
C GLU A 60 15.36 -12.60 -6.06
N GLU A 61 14.87 -13.41 -7.01
CA GLU A 61 15.69 -14.34 -7.79
C GLU A 61 16.81 -13.61 -8.55
N ILE A 62 16.48 -12.56 -9.31
CA ILE A 62 17.45 -11.77 -10.10
C ILE A 62 18.53 -11.16 -9.20
N VAL A 63 18.13 -10.59 -8.06
CA VAL A 63 19.08 -9.97 -7.11
C VAL A 63 19.99 -11.00 -6.48
N ASN A 64 19.45 -12.16 -6.11
CA ASN A 64 20.23 -13.24 -5.53
C ASN A 64 21.17 -13.88 -6.55
N GLU A 65 20.75 -14.00 -7.81
CA GLU A 65 21.61 -14.43 -8.91
C GLU A 65 22.77 -13.45 -9.11
N TYR A 66 22.48 -12.15 -9.19
CA TYR A 66 23.53 -11.13 -9.28
C TYR A 66 24.51 -11.20 -8.10
N TYR A 67 24.00 -11.35 -6.88
CA TYR A 67 24.84 -11.48 -5.68
C TYR A 67 25.70 -12.73 -5.70
N SER A 68 25.16 -13.87 -6.14
CA SER A 68 25.92 -15.12 -6.22
C SER A 68 27.01 -15.10 -7.29
N GLN A 69 26.84 -14.31 -8.36
CA GLN A 69 27.85 -14.12 -9.40
C GLN A 69 28.93 -13.09 -9.03
N SER A 70 28.54 -11.95 -8.45
CA SER A 70 29.42 -10.80 -8.20
C SER A 70 29.92 -10.69 -6.76
N ASN A 71 29.34 -11.46 -5.84
CA ASN A 71 29.51 -11.36 -4.39
C ASN A 71 29.18 -9.95 -3.82
N THR A 72 28.38 -9.17 -4.54
CA THR A 72 27.94 -7.83 -4.17
C THR A 72 26.48 -7.61 -4.57
N TYR A 73 25.74 -6.79 -3.83
CA TYR A 73 24.36 -6.45 -4.21
C TYR A 73 24.35 -5.39 -5.33
N PRO A 74 23.35 -5.40 -6.23
CA PRO A 74 23.23 -4.42 -7.31
C PRO A 74 22.72 -3.08 -6.76
N ILE A 75 23.57 -2.36 -6.04
CA ILE A 75 23.20 -1.13 -5.32
C ILE A 75 23.24 0.10 -6.21
N GLY A 76 22.23 0.96 -6.07
CA GLY A 76 22.18 2.30 -6.65
C GLY A 76 22.49 3.36 -5.61
N GLY A 77 21.45 4.03 -5.12
CA GLY A 77 21.56 5.05 -4.06
C GLY A 77 21.02 4.57 -2.71
N PRO A 78 21.43 5.19 -1.59
CA PRO A 78 20.83 4.94 -0.28
C PRO A 78 19.35 5.36 -0.26
N ILE A 79 18.57 4.75 0.62
CA ILE A 79 17.17 5.16 0.81
C ILE A 79 17.07 6.60 1.32
N GLU A 80 16.08 7.35 0.81
CA GLU A 80 15.70 8.64 1.34
C GLU A 80 14.38 8.53 2.14
N TRP A 81 14.47 8.41 3.46
CA TRP A 81 13.31 8.19 4.33
C TRP A 81 12.22 9.26 4.19
N ASP A 82 12.58 10.52 3.91
CA ASP A 82 11.64 11.63 3.72
C ASP A 82 10.75 11.44 2.48
N LYS A 83 11.27 10.77 1.45
CA LYS A 83 10.53 10.42 0.24
C LYS A 83 9.71 9.14 0.43
N GLU A 84 10.14 8.24 1.32
CA GLU A 84 9.55 6.92 1.54
C GLU A 84 8.56 6.83 2.71
N LYS A 85 7.60 7.75 2.78
CA LYS A 85 6.64 7.86 3.91
C LYS A 85 5.92 6.55 4.27
N LYS A 86 5.55 5.74 3.28
CA LYS A 86 4.81 4.48 3.52
C LYS A 86 5.72 3.41 4.12
N LEU A 87 6.93 3.27 3.57
CA LEU A 87 7.92 2.33 4.08
C LEU A 87 8.40 2.74 5.47
N TYR A 88 8.65 4.04 5.68
CA TYR A 88 8.95 4.59 6.99
C TYR A 88 7.87 4.21 8.02
N LYS A 89 6.60 4.39 7.67
CA LYS A 89 5.48 4.02 8.53
C LYS A 89 5.45 2.51 8.81
N PHE A 90 5.70 1.68 7.80
CA PHE A 90 5.79 0.22 7.97
C PHE A 90 6.92 -0.18 8.93
N PHE A 91 8.12 0.40 8.78
CA PHE A 91 9.24 0.14 9.71
C PHE A 91 8.92 0.60 11.13
N LYS A 92 8.26 1.75 11.28
CA LYS A 92 7.85 2.26 12.59
C LYS A 92 6.80 1.39 13.26
N GLU A 93 5.74 1.02 12.54
CA GLU A 93 4.64 0.19 13.04
C GLU A 93 5.10 -1.25 13.34
N GLY A 94 6.06 -1.76 12.57
CA GLY A 94 6.67 -3.08 12.77
C GLY A 94 7.81 -3.10 13.80
N ASN A 95 8.12 -2.00 14.49
CA ASN A 95 9.28 -1.85 15.38
C ASN A 95 10.61 -2.33 14.74
N LEU A 96 10.77 -2.10 13.43
CA LEU A 96 11.96 -2.44 12.68
C LEU A 96 13.02 -1.34 12.84
N ASN A 97 14.28 -1.73 12.94
CA ASN A 97 15.40 -0.78 12.98
C ASN A 97 15.42 0.07 11.70
N MET A 98 15.39 1.40 11.86
CA MET A 98 15.47 2.37 10.75
C MET A 98 16.91 2.72 10.37
N ASN A 99 17.89 2.43 11.23
CA ASN A 99 19.32 2.67 10.97
C ASN A 99 19.96 1.54 10.15
N ARG A 100 19.18 0.83 9.34
CA ARG A 100 19.68 -0.25 8.49
C ARG A 100 20.25 0.30 7.19
N ARG A 101 21.18 -0.46 6.61
CA ARG A 101 21.80 -0.19 5.32
C ARG A 101 20.87 -0.59 4.17
N LEU A 102 19.85 0.24 3.92
CA LEU A 102 18.89 0.09 2.83
C LEU A 102 19.29 0.90 1.60
N TYR A 103 19.29 0.25 0.44
CA TYR A 103 19.66 0.87 -0.84
C TYR A 103 18.64 0.53 -1.92
N TYR A 104 18.41 1.46 -2.84
CA TYR A 104 17.66 1.16 -4.06
C TYR A 104 18.47 0.22 -4.95
N ILE A 105 17.77 -0.66 -5.66
CA ILE A 105 18.40 -1.48 -6.70
C ILE A 105 18.80 -0.60 -7.89
N ASN A 106 20.01 -0.81 -8.40
CA ASN A 106 20.47 -0.22 -9.64
C ASN A 106 20.00 -1.04 -10.85
N ALA A 107 19.03 -0.52 -11.58
CA ALA A 107 18.51 -1.15 -12.78
C ALA A 107 19.51 -1.22 -13.94
N ASP A 108 20.63 -0.49 -13.90
CA ASP A 108 21.68 -0.61 -14.92
C ASP A 108 22.54 -1.87 -14.70
N LEU A 109 22.59 -2.40 -13.45
CA LEU A 109 23.30 -3.64 -13.11
C LEU A 109 22.42 -4.89 -13.27
N VAL A 110 21.10 -4.72 -13.14
CA VAL A 110 20.08 -5.77 -13.30
C VAL A 110 18.95 -5.23 -14.19
N PRO A 111 19.15 -5.21 -15.52
CA PRO A 111 18.23 -4.60 -16.48
C PRO A 111 16.82 -5.21 -16.45
N GLU A 112 16.70 -6.49 -16.07
CA GLU A 112 15.45 -7.24 -15.99
C GLU A 112 14.43 -6.57 -15.04
N ILE A 113 14.92 -5.89 -13.99
CA ILE A 113 14.07 -5.21 -13.00
C ILE A 113 13.56 -3.85 -13.51
N LYS A 114 14.14 -3.31 -14.59
CA LYS A 114 13.78 -1.98 -15.12
C LYS A 114 12.31 -1.91 -15.57
N ASP A 115 11.79 -3.02 -16.08
CA ASP A 115 10.43 -3.12 -16.59
C ASP A 115 9.40 -3.44 -15.49
N PHE A 116 9.85 -3.64 -14.24
CA PHE A 116 8.96 -3.97 -13.14
C PHE A 116 8.16 -2.75 -12.71
N LYS A 117 6.90 -3.00 -12.31
CA LYS A 117 5.99 -1.93 -11.90
C LYS A 117 6.41 -1.29 -10.57
N HIS A 118 7.04 -2.08 -9.71
CA HIS A 118 7.45 -1.67 -8.37
C HIS A 118 8.95 -1.39 -8.34
N LYS A 119 9.35 -0.43 -7.50
CA LYS A 119 10.76 -0.17 -7.20
C LYS A 119 11.17 -0.97 -5.98
N TYR A 120 12.35 -1.55 -6.04
CA TYR A 120 12.87 -2.48 -5.05
C TYR A 120 14.05 -1.88 -4.31
N LEU A 121 14.21 -2.33 -3.07
CA LEU A 121 15.18 -1.88 -2.09
C LEU A 121 15.81 -3.12 -1.44
N VAL A 122 17.12 -3.12 -1.25
CA VAL A 122 17.83 -4.22 -0.58
C VAL A 122 18.37 -3.76 0.77
N ASP A 123 18.16 -4.60 1.79
CA ASP A 123 18.78 -4.51 3.10
C ASP A 123 20.07 -5.31 3.10
N ILE A 124 21.20 -4.63 3.00
CA ILE A 124 22.52 -5.28 2.92
C ILE A 124 22.84 -6.05 4.19
N ASP A 125 22.32 -5.61 5.35
CA ASP A 125 22.62 -6.24 6.64
C ASP A 125 21.91 -7.59 6.79
N LYS A 126 20.74 -7.75 6.17
CA LYS A 126 19.91 -8.95 6.28
C LYS A 126 19.76 -9.75 4.99
N GLY A 127 20.25 -9.22 3.87
CA GLY A 127 20.00 -9.77 2.54
C GLY A 127 18.51 -9.81 2.18
N THR A 128 17.71 -8.90 2.74
CA THR A 128 16.25 -8.92 2.55
C THR A 128 15.83 -7.86 1.55
N LEU A 129 14.94 -8.23 0.62
CA LEU A 129 14.36 -7.31 -0.33
C LEU A 129 13.11 -6.63 0.25
N TYR A 130 12.88 -5.38 -0.13
CA TYR A 130 11.71 -4.56 0.19
C TYR A 130 11.24 -3.83 -1.07
N THR A 131 10.00 -3.36 -1.06
CA THR A 131 9.47 -2.50 -2.13
C THR A 131 9.11 -1.11 -1.66
N GLN A 132 9.28 -0.15 -2.55
CA GLN A 132 8.90 1.25 -2.33
C GLN A 132 7.39 1.41 -2.15
N LYS A 133 6.61 0.68 -2.94
CA LYS A 133 5.16 0.80 -3.01
C LYS A 133 4.50 -0.38 -2.31
N SER A 134 3.65 -0.06 -1.34
CA SER A 134 2.85 -1.06 -0.65
C SER A 134 1.72 -1.63 -1.51
N VAL A 135 1.46 -2.94 -1.43
CA VAL A 135 0.23 -3.57 -1.93
C VAL A 135 -0.73 -3.89 -0.78
N ALA A 136 -2.02 -3.70 -1.00
CA ALA A 136 -3.06 -4.02 -0.03
C ALA A 136 -3.50 -5.48 -0.18
N TYR A 137 -3.64 -6.18 0.95
CA TYR A 137 -4.14 -7.54 1.02
C TYR A 137 -4.80 -7.79 2.37
N ARG A 138 -6.10 -8.14 2.37
CA ARG A 138 -6.87 -8.47 3.58
C ARG A 138 -6.68 -7.42 4.67
N PHE A 139 -6.89 -6.16 4.31
CA PHE A 139 -6.75 -4.98 5.17
C PHE A 139 -5.33 -4.62 5.64
N ARG A 140 -4.30 -5.36 5.23
CA ARG A 140 -2.91 -5.07 5.54
C ARG A 140 -2.19 -4.48 4.33
N ARG A 141 -1.17 -3.66 4.60
CA ARG A 141 -0.27 -3.13 3.57
C ARG A 141 1.06 -3.86 3.65
N TRP A 142 1.52 -4.33 2.50
CA TRP A 142 2.74 -5.12 2.38
C TRP A 142 3.77 -4.37 1.58
N HIS A 143 4.97 -4.24 2.14
CA HIS A 143 6.18 -3.80 1.44
C HIS A 143 7.11 -4.98 1.10
N PHE A 144 6.63 -6.21 1.35
CA PHE A 144 7.35 -7.50 1.37
C PHE A 144 8.82 -7.41 1.79
N ALA A 145 9.06 -7.75 3.04
CA ALA A 145 10.20 -8.57 3.46
C ALA A 145 9.54 -9.81 4.07
N LEU A 146 9.91 -11.01 3.62
CA LEU A 146 9.36 -12.26 4.15
C LEU A 146 9.43 -12.26 5.69
N LEU A 147 8.28 -12.04 6.32
CA LEU A 147 8.05 -12.38 7.71
C LEU A 147 7.25 -13.68 7.67
N GLU A 148 7.98 -14.79 7.53
CA GLU A 148 7.53 -16.05 8.12
C GLU A 148 7.56 -15.93 9.66
#